data_AF-A0A940KMW9-F1
#
_entry.id   AF-A0A940KMW9-F1
#
_cell.length_a   1.000
_cell.length_b   1.000
_cell.length_c   1.000
_cell.angle_alpha   90.00
_cell.angle_beta   90.00
_cell.angle_gamma   90.00
#
_symmetry.space_group_name_H-M   'P 1'
#
loop_
_entity.id
_entity.type
_entity.pdbx_description
1 polymer ?
#
loop_
_entity_poly.entity_id
_entity_poly.type
_entity_poly.pdbx_seq_one_letter_code
_entity_poly.pdbx_strand_id
1 'polypeptide(L)'
;MFYAIMRKKLLPILAVCAAVSATAQDDLPQDYLPKEFHAGRRTALRQMMPANSVAVVFAYPTRNFSNDVDYMYHQNPDLYYFSGYKEPQSMMLIFKDEQTDSAGKKYSEVLFVQKRNAQAEQWTGP
;
A
#
# COMPACT_ATOMS: atom_id res chain seq x y z
N MET A 1 11.08 -48.53 10.03
CA MET A 1 11.59 -47.94 11.30
C MET A 1 12.17 -46.52 11.12
N PHE A 2 12.85 -46.21 10.00
CA PHE A 2 13.43 -44.88 9.73
C PHE A 2 12.42 -43.73 9.55
N TYR A 3 11.27 -43.96 8.94
CA TYR A 3 10.26 -42.92 8.65
C TYR A 3 9.63 -42.29 9.91
N ALA A 4 9.48 -43.07 10.99
CA ALA A 4 8.93 -42.60 12.26
C ALA A 4 9.93 -41.73 13.06
N ILE A 5 11.23 -41.97 12.89
CA ILE A 5 12.31 -41.19 13.53
C ILE A 5 12.45 -39.84 12.82
N MET A 6 12.34 -39.81 11.49
CA MET A 6 12.43 -38.59 10.68
C MET A 6 11.27 -37.63 10.99
N ARG A 7 10.04 -38.14 11.11
CA ARG A 7 8.83 -37.36 11.46
C ARG A 7 8.86 -36.77 12.88
N LYS A 8 9.49 -37.47 13.85
CA LYS A 8 9.67 -36.97 15.23
C LYS A 8 10.75 -35.88 15.35
N LYS A 9 11.74 -35.85 14.45
CA LYS A 9 12.76 -34.78 14.38
C LYS A 9 12.34 -33.60 13.51
N LEU A 10 11.45 -33.80 12.54
CA LEU A 10 10.95 -32.72 11.67
C LEU A 10 10.02 -31.74 12.42
N LEU A 11 9.16 -32.25 13.31
CA LEU A 11 8.20 -31.45 14.07
C LEU A 11 8.85 -30.37 14.97
N PRO A 12 9.89 -30.67 15.78
CA PRO A 12 10.53 -29.64 16.60
C PRO A 12 11.32 -28.63 15.75
N ILE A 13 11.91 -29.04 14.63
CA ILE A 13 12.60 -28.12 13.71
C ILE A 13 11.60 -27.15 13.07
N LEU A 14 10.45 -27.65 12.63
CA LEU A 14 9.38 -26.82 12.06
C LEU A 14 8.82 -25.84 13.12
N ALA A 15 8.66 -26.28 14.36
CA ALA A 15 8.19 -25.43 15.46
C ALA A 15 9.21 -24.34 15.83
N VAL A 16 10.51 -24.65 15.82
CA VAL A 16 11.58 -23.66 16.03
C VAL A 16 11.62 -22.64 14.90
N CYS A 17 11.52 -23.06 13.64
CA CYS A 17 11.44 -22.14 12.50
C CYS A 17 10.20 -21.23 12.57
N ALA A 18 9.05 -21.75 13.00
CA ALA A 18 7.84 -20.94 13.17
C ALA A 18 7.98 -19.91 14.31
N ALA A 19 8.62 -20.29 15.41
CA ALA A 19 8.86 -19.39 16.55
C ALA A 19 9.83 -18.24 16.19
N VAL A 20 10.89 -18.51 15.42
CA VAL A 20 11.85 -17.48 14.97
C VAL A 20 11.17 -16.47 14.02
N SER A 21 10.33 -16.93 13.10
CA SER A 21 9.59 -16.04 12.19
C SER A 21 8.58 -15.14 12.92
N ALA A 22 7.98 -15.60 14.02
CA ALA A 22 7.03 -14.81 14.79
C ALA A 22 7.69 -13.60 15.48
N THR A 23 8.94 -13.74 15.93
CA THR A 23 9.70 -12.67 16.59
C THR A 23 10.37 -11.69 15.62
N ALA A 24 10.41 -12.00 14.32
CA ALA A 24 11.09 -11.17 13.32
C ALA A 24 10.26 -9.97 12.84
N GLN A 25 8.97 -9.89 13.20
CA GLN A 25 8.05 -8.84 12.76
C GLN A 25 7.76 -7.77 13.84
N ASP A 26 8.38 -7.85 15.02
CA ASP A 26 8.12 -6.95 16.15
C ASP A 26 8.73 -5.54 16.01
N ASP A 27 9.55 -5.29 14.98
CA ASP A 27 10.28 -4.01 14.81
C ASP A 27 9.70 -3.13 13.69
N LEU A 28 8.37 -3.18 13.50
CA LEU A 28 7.71 -2.25 12.58
C LEU A 28 7.49 -0.89 13.27
N PRO A 29 7.82 0.23 12.61
CA PRO A 29 7.55 1.56 13.13
C PRO A 29 6.07 1.73 13.49
N GLN A 30 5.79 2.21 14.70
CA GLN A 30 4.43 2.42 15.22
C GLN A 30 3.95 3.87 15.03
N ASP A 31 4.76 4.70 14.39
CA ASP A 31 4.53 6.14 14.17
C ASP A 31 3.73 6.43 12.89
N TYR A 32 3.28 5.40 12.16
CA TYR A 32 2.45 5.58 10.98
C TYR A 32 1.07 6.13 11.32
N LEU A 33 0.57 6.96 10.39
CA LEU A 33 -0.78 7.46 10.46
C LEU A 33 -1.77 6.29 10.26
N PRO A 34 -2.76 6.14 11.14
CA PRO A 34 -3.71 5.04 11.05
C PRO A 34 -4.63 5.21 9.84
N LYS A 35 -5.19 4.11 9.32
CA LYS A 35 -6.11 4.15 8.16
C LYS A 35 -7.32 5.06 8.40
N GLU A 36 -7.78 5.15 9.65
CA GLU A 36 -8.89 6.00 10.09
C GLU A 36 -8.55 7.49 9.94
N PHE A 37 -7.28 7.87 10.15
CA PHE A 37 -6.82 9.24 9.94
C PHE A 37 -7.05 9.64 8.48
N HIS A 38 -6.53 8.84 7.55
CA HIS A 38 -6.64 9.10 6.12
C HIS A 38 -8.11 9.12 5.65
N ALA A 39 -8.92 8.16 6.11
CA ALA A 39 -10.35 8.11 5.81
C ALA A 39 -11.10 9.35 6.30
N GLY A 40 -10.77 9.84 7.49
CA GLY A 40 -11.31 11.09 8.03
C GLY A 40 -11.00 12.31 7.16
N ARG A 41 -9.81 12.38 6.57
CA ARG A 41 -9.42 13.48 5.67
C ARG A 41 -10.15 13.47 4.35
N ARG A 42 -10.39 12.29 3.78
CA ARG A 42 -11.20 12.17 2.56
C ARG A 42 -12.65 12.56 2.83
N THR A 43 -13.18 12.21 4.01
CA THR A 43 -14.52 12.66 4.44
C THR A 43 -14.62 14.17 4.64
N ALA A 44 -13.64 14.79 5.31
CA ALA A 44 -13.60 16.24 5.48
C ALA A 44 -13.50 16.96 4.12
N LEU A 45 -12.69 16.46 3.19
CA LEU A 45 -12.62 16.99 1.83
C LEU A 45 -13.98 16.93 1.13
N ARG A 46 -14.66 15.77 1.16
CA ARG A 46 -16.00 15.62 0.55
C ARG A 46 -17.01 16.61 1.12
N GLN A 47 -16.94 16.98 2.39
CA GLN A 47 -17.86 17.97 2.98
C GLN A 47 -17.72 19.36 2.33
N MET A 48 -16.51 19.72 1.88
CA MET A 48 -16.23 21.02 1.26
C MET A 48 -16.42 21.01 -0.27
N MET A 49 -16.44 19.83 -0.90
CA MET A 49 -16.56 19.71 -2.35
C MET A 49 -17.96 20.11 -2.88
N PRO A 50 -18.04 20.80 -4.03
CA PRO A 50 -19.31 21.03 -4.74
C PRO A 50 -19.99 19.73 -5.15
N ALA A 51 -21.32 19.76 -5.29
CA ALA A 51 -22.08 18.62 -5.83
C ALA A 51 -21.59 18.21 -7.23
N ASN A 52 -21.62 16.91 -7.55
CA ASN A 52 -21.19 16.34 -8.83
C ASN A 52 -19.73 16.67 -9.20
N SER A 53 -18.83 16.75 -8.21
CA SER A 53 -17.41 17.00 -8.44
C SER A 53 -16.53 15.80 -8.06
N VAL A 54 -15.31 15.79 -8.63
CA VAL A 54 -14.25 14.82 -8.31
C VAL A 54 -12.96 15.56 -8.04
N ALA A 55 -12.26 15.18 -6.97
CA ALA A 55 -10.90 15.61 -6.70
C ALA A 55 -9.93 14.54 -7.23
N VAL A 56 -8.88 15.01 -7.91
CA VAL A 56 -7.85 14.15 -8.50
C VAL A 56 -6.51 14.50 -7.88
N VAL A 57 -5.87 13.54 -7.22
CA VAL A 57 -4.58 13.74 -6.55
C VAL A 57 -3.56 12.78 -7.15
N PHE A 58 -2.51 13.34 -7.76
CA PHE A 58 -1.45 12.57 -8.42
C PHE A 58 -0.27 12.33 -7.49
N ALA A 59 0.39 11.18 -7.65
CA ALA A 59 1.72 10.96 -7.11
C ALA A 59 2.74 11.88 -7.80
N TYR A 60 3.86 12.13 -7.12
CA TYR A 60 4.99 12.75 -7.81
C TYR A 60 5.65 11.73 -8.75
N PRO A 61 6.25 12.20 -9.85
CA PRO A 61 7.08 11.33 -10.68
C PRO A 61 8.42 11.08 -10.00
N THR A 62 9.01 9.91 -10.26
CA THR A 62 10.43 9.67 -9.96
C THR A 62 11.29 10.70 -10.70
N ARG A 63 12.36 11.18 -10.06
CA ARG A 63 13.25 12.19 -10.62
C ARG A 63 14.61 11.58 -10.90
N ASN A 64 15.07 11.76 -12.12
CA ASN A 64 16.40 11.31 -12.53
C ASN A 64 17.49 12.17 -11.86
N PHE A 65 18.51 11.50 -11.32
CA PHE A 65 19.74 12.14 -10.86
C PHE A 65 20.75 12.21 -12.01
N SER A 66 21.08 11.06 -12.58
CA SER A 66 22.00 10.91 -13.72
C SER A 66 21.90 9.51 -14.32
N ASN A 67 21.82 9.40 -15.64
CA ASN A 67 21.74 8.12 -16.37
C ASN A 67 20.63 7.21 -15.78
N ASP A 68 21.00 6.05 -15.26
CA ASP A 68 20.16 5.03 -14.64
C ASP A 68 19.95 5.22 -13.13
N VAL A 69 20.44 6.33 -12.56
CA VAL A 69 20.30 6.65 -11.14
C VAL A 69 19.20 7.68 -10.94
N ASP A 70 18.25 7.35 -10.07
CA ASP A 70 17.18 8.24 -9.63
C ASP A 70 17.46 8.78 -8.21
N TYR A 71 16.88 9.95 -7.91
CA TYR A 71 16.80 10.45 -6.54
C TYR A 71 15.92 9.53 -5.68
N MET A 72 16.17 9.54 -4.36
CA MET A 72 15.26 8.92 -3.41
C MET A 72 13.85 9.48 -3.60
N TYR A 73 12.89 8.58 -3.76
CA TYR A 73 11.52 8.98 -4.04
C TYR A 73 10.91 9.71 -2.85
N HIS A 74 10.34 10.89 -3.11
CA HIS A 74 9.56 11.63 -2.15
C HIS A 74 8.14 11.81 -2.70
N GLN A 75 7.17 11.20 -2.03
CA GLN A 75 5.77 11.20 -2.44
C GLN A 75 5.17 12.61 -2.41
N ASN A 76 4.13 12.84 -3.22
CA ASN A 76 3.25 13.99 -3.06
C ASN A 76 2.64 14.00 -1.65
N PRO A 77 2.92 15.00 -0.80
CA PRO A 77 2.38 15.06 0.55
C PRO A 77 0.86 15.00 0.60
N ASP A 78 0.16 15.56 -0.39
CA ASP A 78 -1.31 15.52 -0.45
C ASP A 78 -1.81 14.10 -0.69
N LEU A 79 -1.20 13.37 -1.64
CA LEU A 79 -1.57 11.98 -1.89
C LEU A 79 -1.30 11.13 -0.65
N TYR A 80 -0.14 11.34 -0.01
CA TYR A 80 0.21 10.65 1.23
C TYR A 80 -0.77 10.99 2.36
N TYR A 81 -1.16 12.25 2.50
CA TYR A 81 -2.12 12.70 3.51
C TYR A 81 -3.48 12.04 3.35
N PHE A 82 -3.96 11.90 2.11
CA PHE A 82 -5.26 11.30 1.84
C PHE A 82 -5.24 9.77 1.79
N SER A 83 -4.11 9.11 1.52
CA SER A 83 -4.08 7.66 1.26
C SER A 83 -3.09 6.86 2.10
N GLY A 84 -2.02 7.49 2.61
CA GLY A 84 -0.87 6.81 3.18
C GLY A 84 0.02 6.10 2.16
N TYR A 85 -0.31 6.15 0.86
CA TYR A 85 0.39 5.43 -0.19
C TYR A 85 1.72 6.11 -0.58
N LYS A 86 2.78 5.32 -0.76
CA LYS A 86 4.16 5.82 -0.84
C LYS A 86 4.87 5.54 -2.17
N GLU A 87 4.21 4.89 -3.13
CA GLU A 87 4.84 4.52 -4.39
C GLU A 87 4.53 5.54 -5.50
N PRO A 88 5.41 5.64 -6.53
CA PRO A 88 5.20 6.50 -7.68
C PRO A 88 4.15 5.94 -8.65
N GLN A 89 3.80 6.73 -9.68
CA GLN A 89 2.89 6.35 -10.76
C GLN A 89 1.50 5.90 -10.28
N SER A 90 1.01 6.53 -9.22
CA SER A 90 -0.33 6.34 -8.69
C SER A 90 -1.15 7.61 -8.72
N MET A 91 -2.47 7.46 -8.63
CA MET A 91 -3.37 8.59 -8.46
C MET A 91 -4.62 8.19 -7.69
N MET A 92 -5.16 9.11 -6.91
CA MET A 92 -6.41 8.92 -6.18
C MET A 92 -7.51 9.82 -6.75
N LEU A 93 -8.67 9.22 -6.98
CA LEU A 93 -9.92 9.92 -7.24
C LEU A 93 -10.75 9.92 -5.96
N ILE A 94 -11.24 11.08 -5.55
CA ILE A 94 -12.20 11.23 -4.45
C ILE A 94 -13.44 11.88 -5.02
N PHE A 95 -14.55 11.17 -5.00
CA PHE A 95 -15.83 11.65 -5.53
C PHE A 95 -16.62 12.34 -4.41
N LYS A 96 -17.28 13.46 -4.72
CA LYS A 96 -18.24 14.08 -3.79
C LYS A 96 -19.37 13.11 -3.45
N ASP A 97 -19.96 12.55 -4.48
CA ASP A 97 -21.13 11.70 -4.44
C ASP A 97 -20.73 10.24 -4.69
N GLU A 98 -21.45 9.31 -4.08
CA GLU A 98 -21.17 7.87 -4.21
C GLU A 98 -21.40 7.41 -5.66
N GLN A 99 -20.41 6.71 -6.20
CA GLN A 99 -20.44 6.12 -7.52
C GLN A 99 -20.85 4.65 -7.42
N THR A 100 -21.44 4.11 -8.50
CA THR A 100 -21.82 2.69 -8.59
C THR A 100 -21.20 2.11 -9.86
N ASP A 101 -20.47 1.00 -9.73
CA ASP A 101 -19.90 0.31 -10.89
C ASP A 101 -20.95 -0.54 -11.64
N SER A 102 -20.54 -1.14 -12.76
CA SER A 102 -21.41 -2.00 -13.57
C SER A 102 -21.87 -3.27 -12.84
N ALA A 103 -21.24 -3.63 -11.72
CA ALA A 103 -21.61 -4.76 -10.87
C ALA A 103 -22.50 -4.33 -9.69
N GLY A 104 -22.87 -3.05 -9.58
CA GLY A 104 -23.71 -2.52 -8.50
C GLY A 104 -22.94 -2.22 -7.21
N LYS A 105 -21.60 -2.30 -7.21
CA LYS A 105 -20.79 -1.96 -6.04
C LYS A 105 -20.63 -0.47 -5.93
N LYS A 106 -20.92 0.03 -4.72
CA LYS A 106 -20.80 1.44 -4.34
C LYS A 106 -19.39 1.78 -3.88
N TYR A 107 -18.90 2.95 -4.29
CA TYR A 107 -17.61 3.49 -3.87
C TYR A 107 -17.62 5.03 -3.90
N SER A 108 -16.80 5.66 -3.05
CA SER A 108 -16.65 7.13 -3.00
C SER A 108 -15.24 7.59 -3.37
N GLU A 109 -14.35 6.64 -3.66
CA GLU A 109 -12.94 6.89 -3.97
C GLU A 109 -12.34 5.70 -4.71
N VAL A 110 -11.31 5.98 -5.52
CA VAL A 110 -10.56 4.97 -6.28
C VAL A 110 -9.07 5.32 -6.23
N LEU A 111 -8.22 4.35 -5.91
CA LEU A 111 -6.77 4.49 -6.00
C LEU A 111 -6.27 3.65 -7.17
N PHE A 112 -5.64 4.30 -8.14
CA PHE A 112 -4.94 3.66 -9.23
C PHE A 112 -3.48 3.48 -8.82
N VAL A 113 -2.98 2.27 -8.97
CA VAL A 113 -1.61 1.88 -8.67
C VAL A 113 -1.03 1.10 -9.85
N GLN A 114 0.29 0.95 -9.86
CA GLN A 114 0.95 0.14 -10.86
C GLN A 114 0.53 -1.33 -10.75
N LYS A 115 0.46 -2.00 -11.90
CA LYS A 115 0.26 -3.45 -11.91
C LYS A 115 1.54 -4.12 -11.43
N ARG A 116 1.40 -5.10 -10.54
CA ARG A 116 2.50 -5.95 -10.09
C ARG A 116 3.27 -6.57 -11.25
N ASN A 117 4.60 -6.58 -11.13
CA ASN A 117 5.51 -7.13 -12.11
C ASN A 117 6.68 -7.81 -11.41
N ALA A 118 6.62 -9.14 -11.32
CA ALA A 118 7.62 -9.94 -10.60
C ALA A 118 9.06 -9.76 -11.10
N GLN A 119 9.26 -9.41 -12.38
CA GLN A 119 10.61 -9.15 -12.91
C GLN A 119 11.15 -7.79 -12.45
N ALA A 120 10.29 -6.77 -12.40
CA ALA A 120 10.67 -5.44 -11.94
C ALA A 120 10.84 -5.39 -10.42
N GLU A 121 9.95 -6.06 -9.68
CA GLU A 121 9.95 -6.09 -8.21
C GLU A 121 11.25 -6.68 -7.61
N GLN A 122 12.00 -7.48 -8.40
CA GLN A 122 13.35 -7.95 -8.03
C GLN A 122 14.37 -6.81 -7.85
N TRP A 123 14.17 -5.70 -8.55
CA TRP A 123 15.07 -4.54 -8.57
C TRP A 123 14.50 -3.36 -7.80
N THR A 124 13.18 -3.13 -7.89
CA THR A 124 12.52 -1.96 -7.31
C THR A 124 11.89 -2.22 -5.95
N GLY A 125 11.82 -3.48 -5.52
CA GLY A 125 11.04 -3.90 -4.37
C GLY A 125 9.60 -4.27 -4.73
N PRO A 126 8.90 -4.93 -3.79
CA PRO A 126 7.53 -5.42 -3.96
C PRO A 126 6.48 -4.32 -4.00
#